data_AF-A0A8D0ML76-F1
#
_entry.id   AF-A0A8D0ML76-F1
#
_cell.length_a   1.000
_cell.length_b   1.000
_cell.length_c   1.000
_cell.angle_alpha   90.00
_cell.angle_beta   90.00
_cell.angle_gamma   90.00
#
_symmetry.space_group_name_H-M   'P 1'
#
loop_
_entity.id
_entity.type
_entity.pdbx_description
1 polymer ?
#
loop_
_entity_poly.entity_id
_entity_poly.type
_entity_poly.pdbx_seq_one_letter_code
_entity_poly.pdbx_strand_id
1 'polypeptide(L)'
;MKCVFVTVGTTSFDDLIACVSAHDRREIIKSLGYNRLVLQIGRGKVVPEPFSTESFTLDVYRYKDSLKEDLQKADLVISHAGAGSCLETLEKRKPLVVVINEKLMNNHQLELAKQLHKDGHLFYCTCRYTRD
;
A
#
# COMPACT_ATOMS: atom_id res chain seq x y z
N MET A 1 -0.13 13.78 12.84
CA MET A 1 -1.07 13.16 11.87
C MET A 1 -0.48 11.84 11.46
N LYS A 2 -1.23 10.74 11.53
CA LYS A 2 -0.73 9.40 11.17
C LYS A 2 -1.06 9.08 9.71
N CYS A 3 -0.06 8.67 8.95
CA CYS A 3 -0.15 8.48 7.51
C CYS A 3 0.02 7.00 7.10
N VAL A 4 -0.93 6.51 6.29
CA VAL A 4 -0.77 5.27 5.52
C VAL A 4 -0.33 5.62 4.11
N PHE A 5 0.78 5.05 3.66
CA PHE A 5 1.25 5.16 2.29
C PHE A 5 1.04 3.84 1.56
N VAL A 6 0.35 3.87 0.43
CA VAL A 6 0.11 2.71 -0.43
C VAL A 6 0.84 2.91 -1.75
N THR A 7 1.60 1.91 -2.18
CA THR A 7 2.35 1.97 -3.45
C THR A 7 2.26 0.66 -4.23
N VAL A 8 1.98 0.77 -5.54
CA VAL A 8 2.00 -0.37 -6.48
C VAL A 8 3.20 -0.29 -7.44
N GLY A 9 4.11 0.66 -7.18
CA GLY A 9 5.21 1.00 -8.07
C GLY A 9 4.72 1.41 -9.45
N THR A 10 5.42 0.95 -10.48
CA THR A 10 5.07 1.23 -11.89
C THR A 10 4.03 0.25 -12.46
N THR A 11 3.68 -0.79 -11.72
CA THR A 11 2.77 -1.85 -12.18
C THR A 11 1.30 -1.47 -12.00
N SER A 12 0.39 -2.25 -12.60
CA SER A 12 -1.04 -2.10 -12.36
C SER A 12 -1.51 -3.09 -11.30
N PHE A 13 -2.13 -2.60 -10.23
CA PHE A 13 -2.82 -3.43 -9.26
C PHE A 13 -4.14 -2.78 -8.83
N ASP A 14 -5.07 -2.74 -9.79
CA ASP A 14 -6.37 -2.09 -9.64
C ASP A 14 -7.18 -2.65 -8.46
N ASP A 15 -7.07 -3.96 -8.17
CA ASP A 15 -7.79 -4.57 -7.04
C ASP A 15 -7.31 -4.01 -5.69
N LEU A 16 -6.00 -3.80 -5.52
CA LEU A 16 -5.46 -3.20 -4.30
C LEU A 16 -5.97 -1.77 -4.14
N ILE A 17 -5.87 -0.97 -5.20
CA ILE A 17 -6.32 0.44 -5.18
C ILE A 17 -7.82 0.52 -4.88
N ALA A 18 -8.64 -0.31 -5.53
CA ALA A 18 -10.08 -0.39 -5.25
C ALA A 18 -10.36 -0.82 -3.80
N CYS A 19 -9.65 -1.82 -3.30
CA CYS A 19 -9.82 -2.32 -1.94
C CYS A 19 -9.50 -1.25 -0.89
N VAL A 20 -8.33 -0.62 -0.94
CA VAL A 20 -7.94 0.38 0.08
C VAL A 20 -8.75 1.67 0.00
N SER A 21 -9.31 1.97 -1.17
CA SER A 21 -10.13 3.17 -1.39
C SER A 21 -11.59 2.97 -1.04
N ALA A 22 -12.04 1.73 -0.86
CA ALA A 22 -13.41 1.41 -0.49
C ALA A 22 -13.78 2.03 0.86
N HIS A 23 -15.04 2.48 0.98
CA HIS A 23 -15.53 3.19 2.17
C HIS A 23 -15.23 2.44 3.47
N ASP A 24 -15.58 1.16 3.54
CA ASP A 24 -15.41 0.35 4.76
C ASP A 24 -13.93 0.19 5.16
N ARG A 25 -13.03 0.12 4.18
CA ARG A 25 -11.59 0.05 4.44
C ARG A 25 -11.03 1.39 4.92
N ARG A 26 -11.53 2.51 4.38
CA ARG A 26 -11.18 3.85 4.89
C ARG A 26 -11.66 4.06 6.31
N GLU A 27 -12.85 3.58 6.67
CA GLU A 27 -13.34 3.66 8.04
C GLU A 27 -12.50 2.81 9.00
N ILE A 28 -12.03 1.62 8.58
CA ILE A 28 -11.07 0.84 9.36
C ILE A 28 -9.77 1.64 9.56
N ILE A 29 -9.20 2.21 8.50
CA ILE A 29 -7.98 3.03 8.57
C ILE A 29 -8.15 4.21 9.56
N LYS A 30 -9.30 4.88 9.52
CA LYS A 30 -9.66 5.96 10.46
C LYS A 30 -9.77 5.45 11.89
N SER A 31 -10.43 4.31 12.11
CA SER A 31 -10.59 3.70 13.44
C SER A 31 -9.26 3.28 14.08
N LEU A 32 -8.26 2.94 13.25
CA LEU A 32 -6.88 2.66 13.68
C LEU A 32 -6.08 3.94 14.00
N GLY A 33 -6.70 5.12 13.86
CA GLY A 33 -6.13 6.42 14.20
C GLY A 33 -5.32 7.07 13.08
N TYR A 34 -5.40 6.55 11.83
CA TYR A 34 -4.79 7.19 10.67
C TYR A 34 -5.73 8.22 10.07
N ASN A 35 -5.21 9.41 9.80
CA ASN A 35 -5.99 10.52 9.26
C ASN A 35 -5.52 10.97 7.86
N ARG A 36 -4.53 10.28 7.30
CA ARG A 36 -4.07 10.51 5.94
C ARG A 36 -3.81 9.18 5.24
N LEU A 37 -4.34 9.04 4.03
CA LEU A 37 -4.07 7.94 3.11
C LEU A 37 -3.49 8.52 1.82
N VAL A 38 -2.29 8.09 1.47
CA VAL A 38 -1.62 8.51 0.23
C VAL A 38 -1.49 7.30 -0.68
N LEU A 39 -2.07 7.38 -1.88
CA LEU A 39 -2.06 6.32 -2.88
C LEU A 39 -1.13 6.70 -4.04
N GLN A 40 0.01 6.02 -4.11
CA GLN A 40 0.83 5.97 -5.32
C GLN A 40 0.33 4.82 -6.20
N ILE A 41 -0.36 5.18 -7.29
CA ILE A 41 -0.94 4.22 -8.24
C ILE A 41 -0.03 4.11 -9.47
N GLY A 42 0.11 2.94 -10.07
CA GLY A 42 0.93 2.77 -11.27
C GLY A 42 0.12 3.03 -12.54
N ARG A 43 0.29 2.20 -13.58
CA ARG A 43 -0.44 2.31 -14.86
C ARG A 43 -1.87 1.74 -14.87
N GLY A 44 -2.41 1.44 -13.68
CA GLY A 44 -3.75 0.89 -13.50
C GLY A 44 -4.87 1.82 -13.96
N LYS A 45 -6.08 1.27 -14.13
CA LYS A 45 -7.28 2.00 -14.57
C LYS A 45 -8.06 2.58 -13.39
N VAL A 46 -7.94 2.01 -12.20
CA VAL A 46 -8.65 2.51 -11.01
C VAL A 46 -7.93 3.75 -10.49
N VAL A 47 -8.63 4.88 -10.53
CA VAL A 47 -8.14 6.18 -10.02
C VAL A 47 -9.19 6.72 -9.06
N PRO A 48 -9.02 6.53 -7.74
CA PRO A 48 -9.88 7.15 -6.74
C PRO A 48 -9.76 8.68 -6.83
N GLU A 49 -10.87 9.39 -6.66
CA GLU A 49 -10.83 10.85 -6.56
C GLU A 49 -10.19 11.26 -5.22
N PRO A 50 -9.15 12.11 -5.24
CA PRO A 50 -8.57 12.64 -4.01
C PRO A 50 -9.57 13.58 -3.34
N PHE A 51 -9.59 13.57 -2.01
CA PHE A 51 -10.46 14.44 -1.23
C PHE A 51 -9.84 14.77 0.12
N SER A 52 -10.31 15.85 0.74
CA SER A 52 -9.93 16.21 2.10
C SER A 52 -11.16 16.63 2.89
N THR A 53 -11.24 16.16 4.12
CA THR A 53 -12.23 16.53 5.12
C THR A 53 -11.52 17.08 6.35
N GLU A 54 -12.27 17.53 7.36
CA GLU A 54 -11.68 17.98 8.64
C GLU A 54 -10.90 16.88 9.38
N SER A 55 -11.28 15.61 9.20
CA SER A 55 -10.73 14.48 9.95
C SER A 55 -9.90 13.49 9.12
N PHE A 56 -9.96 13.58 7.79
CA PHE A 56 -9.30 12.61 6.91
C PHE A 56 -8.96 13.20 5.53
N THR A 57 -7.77 12.86 5.02
CA THR A 57 -7.30 13.24 3.69
C THR A 57 -6.91 12.00 2.87
N LEU A 58 -7.39 11.94 1.63
CA LEU A 58 -6.99 10.99 0.60
C LEU A 58 -6.25 11.72 -0.52
N ASP A 59 -4.95 11.44 -0.66
CA ASP A 59 -4.13 11.91 -1.76
C ASP A 59 -3.89 10.79 -2.76
N VAL A 60 -3.91 11.10 -4.06
CA VAL A 60 -3.70 10.11 -5.12
C VAL A 60 -2.75 10.70 -6.16
N TYR A 61 -1.70 9.96 -6.51
CA TYR A 61 -0.80 10.33 -7.60
C TYR A 61 -0.29 9.10 -8.34
N ARG A 62 0.15 9.28 -9.60
CA ARG A 62 0.70 8.19 -10.39
C ARG A 62 2.21 8.03 -10.20
N TYR A 63 2.95 9.05 -10.58
CA TYR A 63 4.41 9.02 -10.59
C TYR A 63 4.96 10.25 -9.89
N LYS A 64 6.11 10.06 -9.24
CA LYS A 64 6.91 11.10 -8.59
C LYS A 64 8.37 10.71 -8.77
N ASP A 65 9.25 11.69 -8.87
CA ASP A 65 10.69 11.45 -9.06
C ASP A 65 11.31 10.63 -7.92
N SER A 66 10.72 10.70 -6.72
CA SER A 66 11.14 9.90 -5.58
C SER A 66 9.99 9.65 -4.60
N LEU A 67 9.90 8.42 -4.09
CA LEU A 67 8.99 8.02 -3.00
C LEU A 67 9.60 8.28 -1.61
N LYS A 68 10.85 8.78 -1.54
CA LYS A 68 11.62 8.88 -0.30
C LYS A 68 10.89 9.66 0.80
N GLU A 69 10.28 10.79 0.43
CA GLU A 69 9.52 11.62 1.37
C GLU A 69 8.24 10.95 1.85
N ASP A 70 7.55 10.24 0.95
CA ASP A 70 6.29 9.57 1.26
C ASP A 70 6.56 8.41 2.22
N LEU A 71 7.59 7.60 1.94
CA LEU A 71 8.08 6.57 2.85
C LEU A 71 8.54 7.14 4.20
N GLN A 72 9.20 8.30 4.21
CA GLN A 72 9.66 8.93 5.45
C GLN A 72 8.48 9.41 6.31
N LYS A 73 7.45 9.99 5.70
CA LYS A 73 6.24 10.50 6.36
C LYS A 73 5.26 9.39 6.73
N ALA A 74 5.35 8.21 6.11
CA ALA A 74 4.48 7.09 6.41
C ALA A 74 4.75 6.50 7.80
N ASP A 75 3.67 6.22 8.51
CA ASP A 75 3.67 5.42 9.75
C ASP A 75 3.36 3.95 9.46
N LEU A 76 2.74 3.68 8.31
CA LEU A 76 2.48 2.36 7.76
C LEU A 76 2.63 2.41 6.24
N VAL A 77 3.34 1.43 5.67
CA VAL A 77 3.46 1.25 4.22
C VAL A 77 2.73 -0.02 3.81
N ILE A 78 1.87 0.10 2.79
CA ILE A 78 1.23 -1.02 2.12
C ILE A 78 1.78 -1.07 0.70
N SER A 79 2.45 -2.16 0.32
CA SER A 79 3.09 -2.26 -0.99
C SER A 79 2.65 -3.51 -1.72
N HIS A 80 2.39 -3.42 -3.03
CA HIS A 80 2.46 -4.64 -3.84
C HIS A 80 3.92 -5.10 -3.84
N ALA A 81 4.17 -6.41 -3.78
CA ALA A 81 5.49 -7.06 -3.62
C ALA A 81 6.58 -6.75 -4.69
N GLY A 82 6.59 -5.56 -5.30
CA GLY A 82 7.70 -5.03 -6.06
C GLY A 82 8.94 -4.89 -5.18
N ALA A 83 10.02 -5.55 -5.62
CA ALA A 83 11.27 -5.63 -4.86
C ALA A 83 11.83 -4.25 -4.47
N GLY A 84 11.81 -3.27 -5.38
CA GLY A 84 12.34 -1.91 -5.12
C GLY A 84 11.62 -1.21 -3.97
N SER A 85 10.29 -1.09 -4.05
CA SER A 85 9.49 -0.44 -3.00
C SER A 85 9.56 -1.17 -1.66
N CYS A 86 9.61 -2.51 -1.67
CA CYS A 86 9.77 -3.31 -0.46
C CYS A 86 11.14 -3.06 0.19
N LEU A 87 12.22 -3.13 -0.57
CA LEU A 87 13.58 -2.91 -0.07
C LEU A 87 13.77 -1.50 0.48
N GLU A 88 13.33 -0.47 -0.25
CA GLU A 88 13.41 0.93 0.21
C GLU A 88 12.63 1.16 1.53
N THR A 89 11.51 0.46 1.70
CA THR A 89 10.71 0.52 2.93
C THR A 89 11.42 -0.14 4.11
N LEU A 90 12.01 -1.31 3.87
CA LEU A 90 12.76 -2.07 4.86
C LEU A 90 14.03 -1.33 5.31
N GLU A 91 14.76 -0.72 4.37
CA GLU A 91 15.92 0.14 4.66
C GLU A 91 15.56 1.30 5.60
N LYS A 92 14.35 1.84 5.45
CA LYS A 92 13.81 2.91 6.32
C LYS A 92 13.21 2.41 7.63
N ARG A 93 13.23 1.09 7.87
CA ARG A 93 12.67 0.42 9.05
C ARG A 93 11.21 0.80 9.31
N LYS A 94 10.44 0.95 8.23
CA LYS A 94 9.01 1.30 8.31
C LYS A 94 8.16 0.03 8.42
N PRO A 95 7.07 0.05 9.21
CA PRO A 95 6.10 -1.06 9.20
C PRO A 95 5.59 -1.28 7.78
N LEU A 96 5.72 -2.52 7.30
CA LEU A 96 5.40 -2.91 5.93
C LEU A 96 4.37 -4.04 5.91
N VAL A 97 3.30 -3.82 5.14
CA VAL A 97 2.35 -4.85 4.73
C VAL A 97 2.49 -5.06 3.23
N VAL A 98 2.86 -6.28 2.84
CA VAL A 98 2.99 -6.67 1.43
C VAL A 98 1.68 -7.29 0.95
N VAL A 99 1.11 -6.74 -0.11
CA VAL A 99 -0.10 -7.29 -0.74
C VAL A 99 0.28 -8.04 -2.00
N ILE A 100 0.02 -9.34 -2.01
CA ILE A 100 0.34 -10.22 -3.13
C ILE A 100 -0.71 -10.03 -4.22
N ASN A 101 -0.25 -9.73 -5.44
CA ASN A 101 -1.09 -9.72 -6.62
C ASN A 101 -1.16 -11.12 -7.24
N GLU A 102 -2.21 -11.86 -6.91
CA GLU A 102 -2.45 -13.22 -7.43
C GLU A 102 -2.67 -13.25 -8.96
N LYS A 103 -2.98 -12.12 -9.59
CA LYS A 103 -3.17 -12.04 -11.06
C LYS A 103 -1.87 -11.85 -11.83
N LEU A 104 -0.81 -11.36 -11.19
CA LEU A 104 0.52 -11.15 -11.78
C LEU A 104 1.53 -12.18 -11.25
N MET A 105 1.05 -13.32 -10.75
CA MET A 105 1.78 -14.22 -9.86
C MET A 105 3.11 -14.71 -10.47
N ASN A 106 4.19 -14.04 -10.09
CA ASN A 106 5.55 -14.53 -10.20
C ASN A 106 5.92 -15.13 -8.84
N ASN A 107 6.22 -16.43 -8.78
CA ASN A 107 6.52 -17.15 -7.54
C ASN A 107 7.58 -16.46 -6.67
N HIS A 108 8.55 -15.79 -7.31
CA HIS A 108 9.62 -15.06 -6.63
C HIS A 108 9.15 -13.94 -5.67
N GLN A 109 8.05 -13.24 -5.98
CA GLN A 109 7.55 -12.18 -5.10
C GLN A 109 6.95 -12.76 -3.81
N LEU A 110 6.25 -13.89 -3.94
CA LEU A 110 5.68 -14.60 -2.81
C LEU A 110 6.77 -15.23 -1.94
N GLU A 111 7.81 -15.80 -2.55
CA GLU A 111 8.97 -16.34 -1.84
C GLU A 111 9.68 -15.26 -1.02
N LEU A 112 9.92 -14.08 -1.62
CA LEU A 112 10.51 -12.94 -0.92
C LEU A 112 9.64 -12.50 0.27
N ALA A 113 8.33 -12.33 0.06
CA ALA A 113 7.41 -11.94 1.12
C ALA A 113 7.36 -12.97 2.26
N LYS A 114 7.34 -14.27 1.94
CA LYS A 114 7.38 -15.35 2.93
C LYS A 114 8.66 -15.34 3.75
N GLN A 115 9.80 -15.16 3.10
CA GLN A 115 11.09 -15.14 3.80
C GLN A 115 11.18 -13.92 4.74
N LEU A 116 10.85 -12.73 4.26
CA LEU A 116 10.87 -11.51 5.07
C LEU A 116 9.86 -11.54 6.22
N HIS A 117 8.71 -12.20 6.04
CA HIS A 117 7.77 -12.43 7.13
C HIS A 117 8.33 -13.38 8.19
N LYS A 118 8.95 -14.48 7.77
CA LYS A 118 9.61 -15.43 8.68
C LYS A 118 10.72 -14.76 9.50
N ASP A 119 11.42 -13.81 8.88
CA ASP A 119 12.49 -13.02 9.52
C ASP A 119 11.94 -11.84 10.36
N GLY A 120 10.61 -11.68 10.46
CA GLY A 120 9.95 -10.68 11.30
C GLY A 120 9.96 -9.26 10.73
N HIS A 121 10.25 -9.10 9.44
CA HIS A 121 10.40 -7.78 8.81
C HIS A 121 9.10 -7.20 8.26
N LEU A 122 8.11 -8.02 7.91
CA LEU A 122 6.85 -7.58 7.34
C LEU A 122 5.69 -8.54 7.59
N PHE A 123 4.47 -8.06 7.38
CA PHE A 123 3.28 -8.91 7.19
C PHE A 123 2.93 -8.97 5.70
N TYR A 124 2.31 -10.05 5.26
CA TYR A 124 1.79 -10.12 3.89
C TYR A 124 0.36 -10.68 3.86
N CYS A 125 -0.41 -10.24 2.87
CA CYS A 125 -1.79 -10.67 2.65
C CYS A 125 -2.17 -10.61 1.16
N THR A 126 -3.39 -11.04 0.85
CA THR A 126 -3.99 -10.96 -0.50
C THR A 126 -5.23 -10.06 -0.45
N CYS A 127 -5.57 -9.42 -1.57
CA CYS A 127 -6.86 -8.75 -1.73
C CYS A 127 -7.98 -9.78 -1.90
N ARG A 128 -8.41 -10.44 -0.82
CA ARG A 128 -9.66 -11.21 -0.81
C ARG A 128 -10.79 -10.31 -0.37
N TYR A 129 -11.80 -10.15 -1.22
CA TYR A 129 -13.10 -9.68 -0.79
C TYR A 129 -13.70 -10.80 0.06
N THR A 130 -13.83 -10.61 1.37
CA THR A 130 -14.77 -11.39 2.16
C THR A 130 -16.16 -10.97 1.69
N ARG A 131 -16.65 -11.62 0.64
CA ARG A 131 -18.09 -11.81 0.44
C ARG A 131 -18.42 -13.06 1.24
N ASP A 132 -18.76 -12.86 2.51
CA ASP A 132 -19.65 -13.80 3.18
C ASP A 132 -21.09 -13.41 2.81
#